data_AF-A0A1Q3BF69-F1
#
_entry.id   AF-A0A1Q3BF69-F1
#
_cell.length_a   1.000
_cell.length_b   1.000
_cell.length_c   1.000
_cell.angle_alpha   90.00
_cell.angle_beta   90.00
_cell.angle_gamma   90.00
#
_symmetry.space_group_name_H-M   'P 1'
#
loop_
_entity.id
_entity.type
_entity.pdbx_description
1 polymer ?
#
loop_
_entity_poly.entity_id
_entity_poly.type
_entity_poly.pdbx_seq_one_letter_code
_entity_poly.pdbx_strand_id
1 'polypeptide(L)'
;MQAFLMWCIISKVDFFYPLLMLHTMVQAFSQKKFVLPFGSILTKIFRYYAINLDGEIGIKLTKEDTYGKNTLNRMGWKKKDGSWTYFPKSDQNQRVDREEHEEIPPLEGQEATPSLSRSHTLGSSSTTKYDRILEFMSTRFDAVNAKFDAKEASIDGKFQQLHSRLDHLEKDHKVIRTDLETIEDTINYDLEVSKRRLKRLERKLAESKVIDKCEDTSGDDFDNDSVSDS
;
A
#
# COMPACT_ATOMS: atom_id res chain seq x y z
N MET A 1 -3.40 8.66 3.78
CA MET A 1 -2.84 9.68 2.86
C MET A 1 -1.39 9.44 2.46
N GLN A 2 -0.39 9.57 3.36
CA GLN A 2 1.04 9.46 2.98
C GLN A 2 1.42 8.15 2.27
N ALA A 3 0.96 6.99 2.77
CA ALA A 3 1.25 5.69 2.14
C ALA A 3 0.71 5.57 0.69
N PHE A 4 -0.49 6.08 0.42
CA PHE A 4 -1.08 6.10 -0.91
C PHE A 4 -0.30 7.01 -1.87
N LEU A 5 0.10 8.20 -1.41
CA LEU A 5 0.93 9.13 -2.19
C LEU A 5 2.31 8.54 -2.51
N MET A 6 3.00 7.95 -1.52
CA MET A 6 4.25 7.24 -1.75
C MET A 6 4.08 6.10 -2.75
N TRP A 7 3.02 5.30 -2.62
CA TRP A 7 2.75 4.18 -3.53
C TRP A 7 2.50 4.65 -4.96
N CYS A 8 1.76 5.75 -5.19
CA CYS A 8 1.56 6.34 -6.51
C CYS A 8 2.89 6.84 -7.13
N ILE A 9 3.74 7.49 -6.33
CA ILE A 9 5.07 7.97 -6.76
C ILE A 9 5.98 6.80 -7.14
N ILE A 10 6.07 5.76 -6.30
CA ILE A 10 6.88 4.57 -6.53
C ILE A 10 6.38 3.79 -7.77
N SER A 11 5.06 3.67 -7.92
CA SER A 11 4.43 2.94 -9.03
C SER A 11 4.39 3.74 -10.34
N LYS A 12 4.86 5.00 -10.36
CA LYS A 12 4.77 5.93 -11.50
C LYS A 12 3.36 6.02 -12.12
N VAL A 13 2.33 5.98 -11.27
CA VAL A 13 0.94 6.06 -11.72
C VAL A 13 0.55 7.52 -11.91
N ASP A 14 0.03 7.86 -13.09
CA ASP A 14 -0.50 9.20 -13.39
C ASP A 14 -1.54 9.61 -12.37
N PHE A 15 -1.27 10.73 -11.70
CA PHE A 15 -1.99 11.11 -10.50
C PHE A 15 -2.99 12.23 -10.75
N PHE A 16 -4.27 11.98 -10.46
CA PHE A 16 -5.31 13.00 -10.65
C PHE A 16 -5.34 13.99 -9.46
N TYR A 17 -4.48 15.00 -9.53
CA TYR A 17 -4.33 16.04 -8.51
C TYR A 17 -5.66 16.65 -7.99
N PRO A 18 -6.69 16.93 -8.81
CA PRO A 18 -7.96 17.47 -8.29
C PRO A 18 -8.69 16.51 -7.32
N LEU A 19 -8.64 15.20 -7.56
CA LEU A 19 -9.28 14.20 -6.68
C LEU A 19 -8.56 14.10 -5.32
N LEU A 20 -7.23 14.27 -5.29
CA LEU A 20 -6.49 14.37 -4.02
C LEU A 20 -6.85 15.62 -3.25
N MET A 21 -6.90 16.77 -3.93
CA MET A 21 -7.29 18.04 -3.32
C MET A 21 -8.67 17.88 -2.68
N LEU A 22 -9.65 17.35 -3.42
CA LEU A 22 -10.98 17.07 -2.92
C LEU A 22 -10.99 16.09 -1.72
N HIS A 23 -10.27 14.97 -1.81
CA HIS A 23 -10.17 14.00 -0.70
C HIS A 23 -9.54 14.64 0.56
N THR A 24 -8.49 15.45 0.42
CA THR A 24 -7.90 16.16 1.58
C THR A 24 -8.87 17.18 2.19
N MET A 25 -9.69 17.86 1.38
CA MET A 25 -10.68 18.82 1.88
C MET A 25 -11.78 18.14 2.68
N VAL A 26 -12.36 17.06 2.15
CA VAL A 26 -13.41 16.29 2.84
C VAL A 26 -12.87 15.80 4.20
N GLN A 27 -11.63 15.31 4.23
CA GLN A 27 -10.98 14.88 5.47
C GLN A 27 -10.73 16.05 6.44
N ALA A 28 -10.21 17.20 5.96
CA ALA A 28 -9.95 18.38 6.79
C ALA A 28 -11.24 18.99 7.36
N PHE A 29 -12.31 19.04 6.57
CA PHE A 29 -13.64 19.50 6.96
C PHE A 29 -14.22 18.63 8.09
N SER A 30 -14.13 17.30 7.95
CA SER A 30 -14.58 16.33 8.96
C SER A 30 -13.86 16.50 10.31
N GLN A 31 -12.60 16.92 10.32
CA GLN A 31 -11.79 17.08 11.53
C GLN A 31 -11.99 18.43 12.27
N LYS A 32 -12.85 19.34 11.77
CA LYS A 32 -13.30 20.59 12.42
C LYS A 32 -12.23 21.56 12.97
N LYS A 33 -10.94 21.36 12.66
CA LYS A 33 -9.81 22.12 13.26
C LYS A 33 -8.76 22.63 12.27
N PHE A 34 -8.92 22.39 10.97
CA PHE A 34 -7.83 22.62 10.01
C PHE A 34 -8.13 23.67 8.96
N VAL A 35 -7.12 24.50 8.69
CA VAL A 35 -7.05 25.41 7.54
C VAL A 35 -7.18 24.60 6.26
N LEU A 36 -7.90 25.13 5.26
CA LEU A 36 -8.19 24.45 4.00
C LEU A 36 -6.89 24.02 3.28
N PRO A 37 -6.60 22.71 3.14
CA PRO A 37 -5.43 22.26 2.42
C PRO A 37 -5.50 22.70 0.95
N PHE A 38 -4.34 23.08 0.40
CA PHE A 38 -4.18 23.61 -0.96
C PHE A 38 -4.87 24.96 -1.27
N GLY A 39 -5.31 25.71 -0.25
CA GLY A 39 -5.95 27.04 -0.38
C GLY A 39 -5.34 27.93 -1.48
N SER A 40 -4.02 28.16 -1.45
CA SER A 40 -3.32 29.03 -2.40
C SER A 40 -3.37 28.58 -3.87
N ILE A 41 -3.51 27.28 -4.15
CA ILE A 41 -3.72 26.74 -5.49
C ILE A 41 -5.17 26.94 -5.92
N LEU A 42 -6.12 26.74 -5.01
CA LEU A 42 -7.55 26.89 -5.28
C LEU A 42 -7.89 28.35 -5.58
N THR A 43 -7.38 29.30 -4.80
CA THR A 43 -7.50 30.73 -5.07
C THR A 43 -6.98 31.09 -6.47
N LYS A 44 -5.87 30.47 -6.93
CA LYS A 44 -5.37 30.67 -8.31
C LYS A 44 -6.29 30.07 -9.37
N ILE A 45 -6.83 28.88 -9.14
CA ILE A 45 -7.80 28.22 -10.02
C ILE A 45 -9.09 29.06 -10.12
N PHE A 46 -9.63 29.51 -8.99
CA PHE A 46 -10.83 30.33 -8.92
C PHE A 46 -10.64 31.68 -9.63
N ARG A 47 -9.49 32.34 -9.45
CA ARG A 47 -9.14 33.56 -10.21
C ARG A 47 -9.01 33.31 -11.71
N TYR A 48 -8.45 32.16 -12.12
CA TYR A 48 -8.35 31.80 -13.55
C TYR A 48 -9.74 31.61 -14.18
N TYR A 49 -10.69 31.02 -13.45
CA TYR A 49 -12.09 30.87 -13.86
C TYR A 49 -12.99 32.08 -13.54
N ALA A 50 -12.40 33.22 -13.14
CA ALA A 50 -13.12 34.46 -12.78
C ALA A 50 -14.25 34.26 -11.75
N ILE A 51 -14.07 33.33 -10.81
CA ILE A 51 -14.97 33.15 -9.66
C ILE A 51 -14.75 34.30 -8.68
N ASN A 52 -15.83 34.98 -8.29
CA ASN A 52 -15.77 36.12 -7.37
C ASN A 52 -15.36 35.65 -5.96
N LEU A 53 -14.28 36.23 -5.43
CA LEU A 53 -13.76 35.96 -4.08
C LEU A 53 -13.93 37.17 -3.13
N ASP A 54 -14.78 38.14 -3.50
CA ASP A 54 -14.96 39.44 -2.80
C ASP A 54 -15.56 39.37 -1.39
N GLY A 55 -15.71 38.17 -0.82
CA GLY A 55 -16.10 37.94 0.58
C GLY A 55 -15.09 37.11 1.38
N GLU A 56 -13.94 36.72 0.81
CA GLU A 56 -12.97 35.84 1.47
C GLU A 56 -11.93 36.63 2.28
N ILE A 57 -11.69 36.23 3.53
CA ILE A 57 -10.67 36.86 4.38
C ILE A 57 -9.29 36.43 3.89
N GLY A 58 -8.60 37.32 3.18
CA GLY A 58 -7.27 37.08 2.63
C GLY A 58 -6.22 36.82 3.72
N ILE A 59 -5.90 35.55 3.98
CA ILE A 59 -4.78 35.16 4.84
C ILE A 59 -3.48 35.60 4.15
N LYS A 60 -2.71 36.48 4.80
CA LYS A 60 -1.40 36.90 4.32
C LYS A 60 -0.41 35.74 4.48
N LEU A 61 0.07 35.21 3.35
CA LEU A 61 1.10 34.16 3.29
C LEU A 61 2.28 34.52 4.20
N THR A 62 2.71 33.57 5.02
CA THR A 62 3.86 33.76 5.92
C THR A 62 5.16 33.37 5.22
N LYS A 63 6.30 33.48 5.93
CA LYS A 63 7.61 33.10 5.36
C LYS A 63 7.71 31.59 5.15
N GLU A 64 6.98 30.83 5.95
CA GLU A 64 6.90 29.37 5.96
C GLU A 64 6.15 28.83 4.72
N ASP A 65 5.18 29.59 4.20
CA ASP A 65 4.42 29.25 2.98
C ASP A 65 5.22 29.47 1.68
N THR A 66 6.38 30.14 1.74
CA THR A 66 7.13 30.59 0.55
C THR A 66 8.52 29.96 0.51
N TYR A 67 8.79 29.16 -0.53
CA TYR A 67 10.13 28.64 -0.76
C TYR A 67 11.15 29.78 -0.96
N GLY A 68 12.25 29.73 -0.20
CA GLY A 68 13.35 30.67 -0.33
C GLY A 68 14.00 30.64 -1.72
N LYS A 69 14.56 31.77 -2.16
CA LYS A 69 15.23 31.96 -3.46
C LYS A 69 16.26 30.85 -3.75
N ASN A 70 17.05 30.49 -2.75
CA ASN A 70 18.10 29.47 -2.87
C ASN A 70 17.51 28.05 -3.05
N THR A 71 16.40 27.74 -2.37
CA THR A 71 15.67 26.47 -2.53
C THR A 71 15.06 26.36 -3.92
N LEU A 72 14.44 27.43 -4.43
CA LEU A 72 13.90 27.49 -5.78
C LEU A 72 14.99 27.29 -6.85
N ASN A 73 16.14 27.97 -6.69
CA ASN A 73 17.30 27.77 -7.56
C ASN A 73 17.80 26.31 -7.54
N ARG A 74 17.89 25.67 -6.35
CA ARG A 74 18.27 24.25 -6.22
C ARG A 74 17.28 23.31 -6.92
N MET A 75 15.99 23.66 -6.94
CA MET A 75 14.92 22.95 -7.65
C MET A 75 14.84 23.26 -9.15
N GLY A 76 15.73 24.09 -9.71
CA GLY A 76 15.74 24.43 -11.14
C GLY A 76 14.84 25.62 -11.53
N TRP A 77 14.18 26.28 -10.58
CA TRP A 77 13.39 27.48 -10.84
C TRP A 77 14.29 28.72 -10.80
N LYS A 78 14.22 29.56 -11.83
CA LYS A 78 14.91 30.86 -11.88
C LYS A 78 13.89 31.98 -12.06
N LYS A 79 14.08 33.10 -11.37
CA LYS A 79 13.20 34.27 -11.49
C LYS A 79 13.63 35.12 -12.70
N LYS A 80 12.72 35.34 -13.64
CA LYS A 80 12.84 36.29 -14.77
C LYS A 80 11.64 37.22 -14.74
N ASP A 81 11.88 38.54 -14.81
CA ASP A 81 10.85 39.57 -14.99
C ASP A 81 9.67 39.45 -14.01
N GLY A 82 9.97 39.18 -12.74
CA GLY A 82 8.98 38.96 -11.68
C GLY A 82 8.42 37.53 -11.60
N SER A 83 8.43 36.77 -12.69
CA SER A 83 7.92 35.40 -12.79
C SER A 83 8.98 34.35 -12.49
N TRP A 84 8.58 33.14 -12.07
CA TRP A 84 9.47 32.00 -11.88
C TRP A 84 9.34 31.04 -13.06
N THR A 85 10.43 30.85 -13.80
CA THR A 85 10.50 29.91 -14.93
C THR A 85 11.26 28.66 -14.51
N TYR A 86 10.70 27.48 -14.79
CA TYR A 86 11.39 26.21 -14.57
C TYR A 86 12.40 25.95 -15.69
N PHE A 87 13.64 25.66 -15.31
CA PHE A 87 14.68 25.19 -16.21
C PHE A 87 15.00 23.73 -15.84
N PRO A 88 14.66 22.75 -16.69
CA PRO A 88 15.02 21.36 -16.47
C PRO A 88 16.53 21.24 -16.27
N LYS A 89 16.95 20.51 -15.24
CA LYS A 89 18.34 20.12 -15.07
C LYS A 89 18.67 18.98 -16.03
N SER A 90 18.93 19.31 -17.30
CA SER A 90 19.62 18.40 -18.20
C SER A 90 21.01 18.12 -17.63
N ASP A 91 21.24 16.86 -17.26
CA ASP A 91 22.51 16.27 -16.85
C ASP A 91 23.20 16.91 -15.63
N GLN A 92 22.93 16.35 -14.45
CA GLN A 92 23.72 16.59 -13.24
C GLN A 92 24.17 15.29 -12.58
N ASN A 93 24.77 14.39 -13.37
CA ASN A 93 25.86 13.58 -12.82
C ASN A 93 26.99 14.54 -12.43
N GLN A 94 27.52 14.39 -11.20
CA GLN A 94 28.58 15.21 -10.62
C GLN A 94 28.17 16.66 -10.25
N ARG A 95 27.68 16.81 -9.00
CA ARG A 95 28.00 17.91 -8.06
C ARG A 95 27.45 17.57 -6.66
N VAL A 96 28.04 16.53 -6.07
CA VAL A 96 28.36 16.56 -4.64
C VAL A 96 29.62 17.44 -4.51
N ASP A 97 29.85 18.04 -3.35
CA ASP A 97 30.94 18.97 -3.03
C ASP A 97 30.93 20.31 -3.81
N ARG A 98 30.17 21.28 -3.29
CA ARG A 98 30.70 22.63 -2.97
C ARG A 98 29.74 23.51 -2.17
N GLU A 99 30.33 24.14 -1.15
CA GLU A 99 29.98 25.47 -0.60
C GLU A 99 28.66 25.59 0.17
N GLU A 100 28.71 25.11 1.41
CA GLU A 100 28.41 26.00 2.54
C GLU A 100 29.41 27.18 2.52
N HIS A 101 28.94 28.44 2.49
CA HIS A 101 29.46 29.60 3.23
C HIS A 101 28.82 30.94 2.75
N GLU A 102 28.59 31.84 3.72
CA GLU A 102 28.63 33.32 3.68
C GLU A 102 27.60 34.20 2.90
N GLU A 103 26.77 34.88 3.71
CA GLU A 103 26.55 36.34 3.80
C GLU A 103 26.01 37.21 2.63
N ILE A 104 25.77 38.50 2.93
CA ILE A 104 24.78 39.44 2.30
C ILE A 104 25.42 40.85 2.11
N PRO A 105 24.84 41.80 1.33
CA PRO A 105 24.70 41.91 -0.13
C PRO A 105 25.84 42.78 -0.77
N PRO A 106 25.78 44.09 -1.16
CA PRO A 106 24.71 45.09 -1.40
C PRO A 106 24.64 45.68 -2.85
N LEU A 107 23.75 46.67 -3.01
CA LEU A 107 23.73 47.83 -3.95
C LEU A 107 23.12 47.78 -5.39
N GLU A 108 22.02 48.54 -5.51
CA GLU A 108 21.56 49.51 -6.55
C GLU A 108 21.73 49.29 -8.07
N GLY A 109 20.67 49.68 -8.81
CA GLY A 109 20.65 49.81 -10.27
C GLY A 109 19.24 50.12 -10.82
N GLN A 110 19.07 51.29 -11.44
CA GLN A 110 17.89 51.74 -12.20
C GLN A 110 17.68 50.88 -13.49
N GLU A 111 16.64 50.98 -14.35
CA GLU A 111 15.59 51.99 -14.58
C GLU A 111 14.42 51.42 -15.43
N ALA A 112 13.29 52.15 -15.47
CA ALA A 112 12.25 52.31 -16.51
C ALA A 112 11.76 51.18 -17.48
N THR A 113 10.43 51.02 -17.45
CA THR A 113 9.40 50.68 -18.48
C THR A 113 9.60 51.29 -19.91
N PRO A 114 8.87 50.88 -21.01
CA PRO A 114 7.44 50.51 -21.01
C PRO A 114 6.89 49.44 -21.99
N SER A 115 5.57 49.23 -21.81
CA SER A 115 4.54 48.37 -22.42
C SER A 115 4.47 48.19 -23.95
N LEU A 116 3.82 47.08 -24.35
CA LEU A 116 2.81 47.11 -25.44
C LEU A 116 1.58 46.25 -25.10
N SER A 117 0.38 46.79 -25.33
CA SER A 117 -0.91 46.13 -25.12
C SER A 117 -1.58 45.75 -26.45
N ARG A 118 -2.38 44.67 -26.48
CA ARG A 118 -3.40 44.46 -27.52
C ARG A 118 -4.62 43.72 -26.99
N SER A 119 -5.76 44.07 -27.56
CA SER A 119 -7.11 43.96 -27.02
C SER A 119 -7.95 42.81 -27.59
N HIS A 120 -8.88 42.35 -26.75
CA HIS A 120 -10.21 41.76 -27.00
C HIS A 120 -10.60 41.23 -28.39
N THR A 121 -11.28 40.07 -28.38
CA THR A 121 -12.54 39.96 -29.12
C THR A 121 -13.52 39.02 -28.38
N LEU A 122 -14.76 39.47 -28.20
CA LEU A 122 -15.84 38.70 -27.58
C LEU A 122 -16.58 37.89 -28.67
N GLY A 123 -16.95 36.64 -28.39
CA GLY A 123 -17.74 35.81 -29.30
C GLY A 123 -18.67 34.88 -28.55
N SER A 124 -19.98 35.14 -28.63
CA SER A 124 -20.99 34.49 -27.79
C SER A 124 -21.37 33.09 -28.29
N SER A 125 -20.93 32.06 -27.57
CA SER A 125 -21.52 30.71 -27.51
C SER A 125 -20.89 29.98 -26.33
N SER A 126 -21.36 30.28 -25.11
CA SER A 126 -20.63 29.92 -23.88
C SER A 126 -21.01 28.54 -23.32
N THR A 127 -22.23 28.05 -23.52
CA THR A 127 -22.72 26.79 -22.93
C THR A 127 -22.00 25.56 -23.48
N THR A 128 -21.95 25.44 -24.81
CA THR A 128 -21.48 24.24 -25.54
C THR A 128 -20.04 23.83 -25.26
N LYS A 129 -19.17 24.75 -24.83
CA LYS A 129 -17.77 24.46 -24.50
C LYS A 129 -17.60 23.84 -23.12
N TYR A 130 -18.40 24.24 -22.14
CA TYR A 130 -18.37 23.64 -20.81
C TYR A 130 -18.99 22.25 -20.81
N ASP A 131 -20.12 22.07 -21.52
CA ASP A 131 -20.75 20.76 -21.69
C ASP A 131 -19.75 19.72 -22.23
N ARG A 132 -18.97 20.08 -23.25
CA ARG A 132 -17.94 19.22 -23.85
C ARG A 132 -16.78 18.88 -22.90
N ILE A 133 -16.42 19.80 -22.00
CA ILE A 133 -15.39 19.57 -20.98
C ILE A 133 -15.93 18.67 -19.86
N LEU A 134 -17.18 18.89 -19.45
CA LEU A 134 -17.87 18.04 -18.47
C LEU A 134 -18.05 16.62 -18.99
N GLU A 135 -18.47 16.44 -20.25
CA GLU A 135 -18.59 15.15 -20.91
C GLU A 135 -17.23 14.42 -21.00
N PHE A 136 -16.16 15.13 -21.37
CA PHE A 136 -14.80 14.58 -21.36
C PHE A 136 -14.33 14.18 -19.95
N MET A 137 -14.65 14.96 -18.92
CA MET A 137 -14.30 14.60 -17.54
C MET A 137 -15.13 13.44 -16.99
N SER A 138 -16.43 13.38 -17.31
CA SER A 138 -17.31 12.26 -16.91
C SER A 138 -16.84 10.96 -17.55
N THR A 139 -16.68 10.93 -18.88
CA THR A 139 -16.19 9.74 -19.60
C THR A 139 -14.80 9.29 -19.12
N ARG A 140 -13.91 10.22 -18.73
CA ARG A 140 -12.64 9.90 -18.07
C ARG A 140 -12.83 9.29 -16.67
N PHE A 141 -13.78 9.78 -15.89
CA PHE A 141 -14.09 9.28 -14.55
C PHE A 141 -14.71 7.89 -14.61
N ASP A 142 -15.69 7.68 -15.50
CA ASP A 142 -16.34 6.38 -15.74
C ASP A 142 -15.31 5.32 -16.19
N ALA A 143 -14.38 5.70 -17.07
CA ALA A 143 -13.28 4.83 -17.51
C ALA A 143 -12.23 4.54 -16.41
N VAL A 144 -12.18 5.33 -15.33
CA VAL A 144 -11.35 5.05 -14.14
C VAL A 144 -12.10 4.17 -13.17
N ASN A 145 -13.40 4.41 -12.94
CA ASN A 145 -14.25 3.57 -12.10
C ASN A 145 -14.31 2.14 -12.66
N ALA A 146 -14.59 1.96 -13.94
CA ALA A 146 -14.59 0.64 -14.58
C ALA A 146 -13.26 -0.12 -14.46
N LYS A 147 -12.12 0.60 -14.39
CA LYS A 147 -10.80 -0.01 -14.12
C LYS A 147 -10.59 -0.35 -12.65
N PHE A 148 -11.22 0.38 -11.74
CA PHE A 148 -11.24 0.06 -10.32
C PHE A 148 -12.09 -1.19 -10.09
N ASP A 149 -13.32 -1.21 -10.60
CA ASP A 149 -14.27 -2.35 -10.49
C ASP A 149 -13.65 -3.64 -11.07
N ALA A 150 -13.02 -3.56 -12.26
CA ALA A 150 -12.33 -4.69 -12.86
C ALA A 150 -11.12 -5.18 -12.04
N LYS A 151 -10.46 -4.29 -11.30
CA LYS A 151 -9.35 -4.63 -10.41
C LYS A 151 -9.84 -5.23 -9.10
N GLU A 152 -10.94 -4.72 -8.54
CA GLU A 152 -11.62 -5.23 -7.35
C GLU A 152 -12.09 -6.67 -7.61
N ALA A 153 -12.85 -6.90 -8.69
CA ALA A 153 -13.25 -8.24 -9.12
C ALA A 153 -12.06 -9.19 -9.37
N SER A 154 -10.93 -8.68 -9.91
CA SER A 154 -9.71 -9.48 -10.09
C SER A 154 -9.00 -9.82 -8.77
N ILE A 155 -9.11 -8.97 -7.75
CA ILE A 155 -8.57 -9.20 -6.41
C ILE A 155 -9.46 -10.20 -5.67
N ASP A 156 -10.78 -10.03 -5.70
CA ASP A 156 -11.73 -10.94 -5.06
C ASP A 156 -11.66 -12.35 -5.64
N GLY A 157 -11.57 -12.48 -6.96
CA GLY A 157 -11.38 -13.79 -7.61
C GLY A 157 -10.09 -14.49 -7.16
N LYS A 158 -9.01 -13.74 -6.90
CA LYS A 158 -7.75 -14.28 -6.35
C LYS A 158 -7.89 -14.67 -4.88
N PHE A 159 -8.63 -13.89 -4.07
CA PHE A 159 -8.90 -14.25 -2.68
C PHE A 159 -9.76 -15.52 -2.58
N GLN A 160 -10.80 -15.64 -3.41
CA GLN A 160 -11.62 -16.87 -3.48
C GLN A 160 -10.78 -18.08 -3.90
N GLN A 161 -9.87 -17.93 -4.88
CA GLN A 161 -8.94 -18.99 -5.27
C GLN A 161 -7.97 -19.37 -4.15
N LEU A 162 -7.46 -18.40 -3.39
CA LEU A 162 -6.59 -18.67 -2.23
C LEU A 162 -7.36 -19.38 -1.11
N HIS A 163 -8.61 -18.99 -0.86
CA HIS A 163 -9.46 -19.61 0.16
C HIS A 163 -9.74 -21.08 -0.18
N SER A 164 -10.14 -21.40 -1.42
CA SER A 164 -10.37 -22.79 -1.83
C SER A 164 -9.11 -23.67 -1.78
N ARG A 165 -7.93 -23.10 -2.04
CA ARG A 165 -6.64 -23.80 -1.86
C ARG A 165 -6.30 -24.03 -0.39
N LEU A 166 -6.64 -23.09 0.49
CA LEU A 166 -6.45 -23.22 1.93
C LEU A 166 -7.39 -24.28 2.51
N ASP A 167 -8.66 -24.28 2.11
CA ASP A 167 -9.67 -25.29 2.52
C ASP A 167 -9.27 -26.71 2.10
N HIS A 168 -8.67 -26.87 0.91
CA HIS A 168 -8.14 -28.16 0.46
C HIS A 168 -6.94 -28.58 1.31
N LEU A 169 -5.98 -27.68 1.54
CA LEU A 169 -4.81 -27.96 2.35
C LEU A 169 -5.16 -28.29 3.82
N GLU A 170 -6.20 -27.66 4.38
CA GLU A 170 -6.69 -27.98 5.72
C GLU A 170 -7.30 -29.39 5.78
N LYS A 171 -8.03 -29.82 4.74
CA LYS A 171 -8.55 -31.19 4.64
C LYS A 171 -7.41 -32.20 4.52
N ASP A 172 -6.43 -31.93 3.67
CA ASP A 172 -5.27 -32.81 3.47
C ASP A 172 -4.47 -32.95 4.77
N HIS A 173 -4.25 -31.86 5.50
CA HIS A 173 -3.62 -31.89 6.83
C HIS A 173 -4.40 -32.71 7.88
N LYS A 174 -5.74 -32.74 7.79
CA LYS A 174 -6.56 -33.59 8.68
C LYS A 174 -6.42 -35.06 8.34
N VAL A 175 -6.42 -35.41 7.04
CA VAL A 175 -6.21 -36.80 6.58
C VAL A 175 -4.81 -37.29 6.96
N ILE A 176 -3.77 -36.49 6.71
CA ILE A 176 -2.38 -36.83 7.11
C ILE A 176 -2.28 -37.08 8.63
N ARG A 177 -3.02 -36.32 9.46
CA ARG A 177 -3.05 -36.56 10.90
C ARG A 177 -3.69 -37.91 11.25
N THR A 178 -4.87 -38.21 10.72
CA THR A 178 -5.55 -39.49 11.00
C THR A 178 -4.77 -40.69 10.47
N ASP A 179 -4.06 -40.54 9.36
CA ASP A 179 -3.17 -41.57 8.82
C ASP A 179 -1.98 -41.82 9.76
N LEU A 180 -1.38 -40.76 10.31
CA LEU A 180 -0.28 -40.86 11.28
C LEU A 180 -0.73 -41.51 12.60
N GLU A 181 -1.89 -41.12 13.14
CA GLU A 181 -2.50 -41.75 14.32
C GLU A 181 -2.73 -43.26 14.07
N THR A 182 -3.27 -43.63 12.90
CA THR A 182 -3.48 -45.04 12.50
C THR A 182 -2.17 -45.82 12.36
N ILE A 183 -1.11 -45.18 11.84
CA ILE A 183 0.23 -45.79 11.72
C ILE A 183 0.85 -46.00 13.11
N GLU A 184 0.69 -45.05 14.03
CA GLU A 184 1.17 -45.16 15.41
C GLU A 184 0.50 -46.32 16.14
N ASP A 185 -0.83 -46.43 16.07
CA ASP A 185 -1.59 -47.56 16.64
C ASP A 185 -1.14 -48.92 16.06
N THR A 186 -0.91 -48.97 14.74
CA THR A 186 -0.43 -50.20 14.06
C THR A 186 0.96 -50.60 14.54
N ILE A 187 1.88 -49.63 14.66
CA ILE A 187 3.24 -49.86 15.16
C ILE A 187 3.22 -50.31 16.63
N ASN A 188 2.40 -49.68 17.47
CA ASN A 188 2.26 -50.05 18.88
C ASN A 188 1.69 -51.48 19.04
N TYR A 189 0.70 -51.85 18.23
CA TYR A 189 0.16 -53.22 18.20
C TYR A 189 1.23 -54.25 17.79
N ASP A 190 1.94 -54.01 16.68
CA ASP A 190 2.98 -54.92 16.17
C ASP A 190 4.17 -55.04 17.14
N LEU A 191 4.50 -53.96 17.85
CA LEU A 191 5.52 -53.96 18.91
C LEU A 191 5.09 -54.84 20.09
N GLU A 192 3.86 -54.70 20.60
CA GLU A 192 3.35 -55.55 21.69
C GLU A 192 3.14 -57.01 21.27
N VAL A 193 2.81 -57.30 20.00
CA VAL A 193 2.81 -58.67 19.47
C VAL A 193 4.24 -59.23 19.41
N SER A 194 5.21 -58.44 18.94
CA SER A 194 6.62 -58.85 18.83
C SER A 194 7.27 -59.09 20.20
N LYS A 195 7.00 -58.22 21.16
CA LYS A 195 7.39 -58.34 22.57
C LYS A 195 6.83 -59.62 23.21
N ARG A 196 5.54 -59.91 23.02
CA ARG A 196 4.90 -61.16 23.47
C ARG A 196 5.50 -62.40 22.79
N ARG A 197 5.87 -62.33 21.51
CA ARG A 197 6.57 -63.43 20.80
C ARG A 197 7.99 -63.64 21.33
N LEU A 198 8.74 -62.56 21.59
CA LEU A 198 10.09 -62.62 22.12
C LEU A 198 10.10 -63.26 23.52
N LYS A 199 9.21 -62.83 24.42
CA LYS A 199 9.08 -63.41 25.77
C LYS A 199 8.76 -64.92 25.73
N ARG A 200 7.94 -65.38 24.76
CA ARG A 200 7.69 -66.82 24.54
C ARG A 200 8.93 -67.59 24.05
N LEU A 201 9.81 -66.96 23.27
CA LEU A 201 11.06 -67.58 22.83
C LEU A 201 12.07 -67.65 23.97
N GLU A 202 12.18 -66.60 24.78
CA GLU A 202 13.02 -66.54 25.97
C GLU A 202 12.68 -67.66 26.96
N ARG A 203 11.39 -67.83 27.31
CA ARG A 203 10.93 -68.93 28.18
C ARG A 203 11.34 -70.31 27.64
N LYS A 204 11.14 -70.58 26.34
CA LYS A 204 11.57 -71.85 25.69
C LYS A 204 13.08 -72.06 25.73
N LEU A 205 13.86 -70.98 25.70
CA LEU A 205 15.32 -71.03 25.69
C LEU A 205 15.87 -71.28 27.12
N ALA A 206 15.19 -70.77 28.14
CA ALA A 206 15.41 -71.13 29.54
C ALA A 206 14.97 -72.57 29.85
N GLU A 207 13.80 -73.02 29.38
CA GLU A 207 13.33 -74.42 29.49
C GLU A 207 14.33 -75.43 28.89
N SER A 208 14.95 -75.08 27.76
CA SER A 208 15.99 -75.91 27.12
C SER A 208 17.38 -75.79 27.76
N LYS A 209 17.52 -75.02 28.85
CA LYS A 209 18.77 -74.75 29.60
C LYS A 209 19.88 -74.14 28.74
N VAL A 210 19.52 -73.38 27.70
CA VAL A 210 20.48 -72.63 26.88
C VAL A 210 20.80 -71.27 27.50
N ILE A 211 19.93 -70.75 28.38
CA ILE A 211 20.20 -69.61 29.29
C ILE A 211 19.85 -69.97 30.74
N ASP A 212 20.57 -69.38 31.70
CA ASP A 212 20.44 -69.66 33.14
C ASP A 212 19.22 -69.00 33.81
N LYS A 213 18.67 -67.92 33.23
CA LYS A 213 17.50 -67.19 33.77
C LYS A 213 16.64 -66.61 32.65
N CYS A 214 15.33 -66.58 32.89
CA CYS A 214 14.34 -65.76 32.19
C CYS A 214 14.02 -64.55 33.08
N GLU A 215 13.79 -63.37 32.51
CA GLU A 215 13.52 -62.14 33.27
C GLU A 215 12.02 -61.83 33.32
N ASP A 216 11.44 -61.83 34.54
CA ASP A 216 10.02 -61.64 34.80
C ASP A 216 9.59 -60.16 34.63
N THR A 217 9.57 -59.70 33.37
CA THR A 217 9.01 -58.40 32.99
C THR A 217 7.48 -58.48 32.90
N SER A 218 6.74 -57.56 33.52
CA SER A 218 5.29 -57.67 33.81
C SER A 218 4.32 -57.59 32.61
N GLY A 219 4.77 -57.83 31.38
CA GLY A 219 3.95 -57.74 30.17
C GLY A 219 2.99 -58.93 29.91
N ASP A 220 2.56 -59.64 30.95
CA ASP A 220 1.52 -60.68 30.87
C ASP A 220 0.24 -60.31 31.68
N ASP A 221 0.21 -59.17 32.38
CA ASP A 221 -0.97 -58.70 33.13
C ASP A 221 -1.80 -57.71 32.28
N PHE A 222 -3.13 -57.97 32.20
CA PHE A 222 -4.19 -57.13 31.58
C PHE A 222 -4.18 -57.07 30.02
N ASP A 223 -5.31 -57.18 29.29
CA ASP A 223 -6.71 -57.40 29.67
C ASP A 223 -7.43 -58.41 28.76
N ASN A 224 -8.44 -59.06 29.35
CA ASN A 224 -9.37 -59.97 28.68
C ASN A 224 -10.76 -59.33 28.68
N ASP A 225 -10.86 -58.16 28.05
CA ASP A 225 -12.02 -57.29 28.19
C ASP A 225 -13.25 -57.86 27.48
N SER A 226 -14.31 -58.04 28.28
CA SER A 226 -15.56 -58.66 27.86
C SER A 226 -16.37 -57.74 26.96
N VAL A 227 -16.66 -58.20 25.74
CA VAL A 227 -17.79 -57.67 24.96
C VAL A 227 -19.08 -58.00 25.69
N SER A 228 -19.68 -56.99 26.32
CA SER A 228 -21.05 -57.04 26.83
C SER A 228 -21.92 -56.07 26.03
N ASP A 229 -22.71 -56.61 25.11
CA ASP A 229 -23.81 -55.88 24.45
C ASP A 229 -24.81 -55.34 25.48
N SER A 230 -25.20 -54.06 25.34
CA SER A 230 -26.47 -53.46 25.81
C SER A 230 -26.65 -52.06 25.21
#